data_AF-A0A5E4KAS2-F1
#
_entry.id   AF-A0A5E4KAS2-F1
#
_cell.length_a   1.000
_cell.length_b   1.000
_cell.length_c   1.000
_cell.angle_alpha   90.00
_cell.angle_beta   90.00
_cell.angle_gamma   90.00
#
_symmetry.space_group_name_H-M   'P 1'
#
loop_
_entity.id
_entity.type
_entity.pdbx_description
1 polymer ?
#
loop_
_entity_poly.entity_id
_entity_poly.type
_entity_poly.pdbx_seq_one_letter_code
_entity_poly.pdbx_strand_id
1 'polypeptide(L)'
;MKREILIEWDFNSLNHISKHNVSEKDIERAINGAILIRNTSRNGEKLKEVIGESYGRILFVVLKFDGDKYKVITARDATWTEKKLYTKRGK
;
A
#
# COMPACT_ATOMS: atom_id res chain seq x y z
N MET A 1 -7.70 -16.91 6.56
CA MET A 1 -7.68 -15.78 7.51
C MET A 1 -7.07 -14.58 6.80
N LYS A 2 -7.82 -13.48 6.62
CA LYS A 2 -7.22 -12.19 6.23
C LYS A 2 -6.29 -11.79 7.39
N ARG A 3 -5.00 -11.61 7.14
CA ARG A 3 -4.10 -11.02 8.14
C ARG A 3 -4.46 -9.54 8.24
N GLU A 4 -4.80 -9.10 9.43
CA GLU A 4 -4.97 -7.68 9.73
C GLU A 4 -3.58 -7.03 9.63
N ILE A 5 -3.48 -5.99 8.80
CA ILE A 5 -2.24 -5.24 8.63
C ILE A 5 -2.30 -4.07 9.61
N LEU A 6 -1.51 -4.14 10.67
CA LEU A 6 -1.33 -3.02 11.58
C LEU A 6 -0.32 -2.03 10.98
N ILE A 7 -0.76 -0.80 10.73
CA ILE A 7 0.11 0.27 10.24
C ILE A 7 0.56 1.12 11.42
N GLU A 8 1.86 1.38 11.49
CA GLU A 8 2.42 2.45 12.32
C GLU A 8 2.47 3.74 11.50
N TRP A 9 1.76 4.76 11.97
CA TRP A 9 1.73 6.07 11.36
C TRP A 9 2.73 7.00 12.04
N ASP A 10 3.57 7.63 11.23
CA ASP A 10 4.45 8.71 11.67
C ASP A 10 4.30 9.95 10.78
N PHE A 11 4.65 11.11 11.32
CA PHE A 11 4.49 12.39 10.64
C PHE A 11 5.22 12.46 9.27
N ASN A 12 6.36 11.78 9.13
CA ASN A 12 7.11 11.78 7.88
C ASN A 12 6.38 10.98 6.80
N SER A 13 5.87 9.80 7.14
CA SER A 13 5.04 9.00 6.24
C SER A 13 3.79 9.78 5.83
N LEU A 14 3.08 10.41 6.78
CA LEU A 14 1.88 11.19 6.51
C LEU A 14 2.13 12.39 5.60
N ASN A 15 3.20 13.14 5.85
CA ASN A 15 3.60 14.27 5.02
C ASN A 15 4.07 13.85 3.62
N HIS A 16 4.64 12.66 3.48
CA HIS A 16 5.04 12.13 2.18
C HIS A 16 3.82 11.68 1.36
N ILE A 17 2.88 10.92 1.95
CA ILE A 17 1.69 10.43 1.23
C ILE A 17 0.70 11.55 0.87
N SER A 18 0.60 12.60 1.69
CA SER A 18 -0.34 13.71 1.44
C SER A 18 -0.01 14.45 0.14
N LYS A 19 1.27 14.50 -0.26
CA LYS A 19 1.72 15.02 -1.56
C LYS A 19 1.18 14.25 -2.76
N HIS A 20 0.68 13.03 -2.55
CA HIS A 20 0.03 12.21 -3.55
C HIS A 20 -1.51 12.26 -3.47
N ASN A 21 -2.08 13.17 -2.66
CA ASN A 21 -3.52 13.25 -2.40
C ASN A 21 -4.10 11.90 -1.93
N VAL A 22 -3.39 11.27 -0.99
CA VAL A 22 -3.76 10.01 -0.35
C VAL A 22 -3.79 10.22 1.16
N SER A 23 -4.86 9.78 1.81
CA SER A 23 -5.02 9.84 3.26
C SER A 23 -4.74 8.50 3.95
N GLU A 24 -4.65 8.50 5.28
CA GLU A 24 -4.54 7.28 6.10
C GLU A 24 -5.71 6.33 5.83
N LYS A 25 -6.94 6.86 5.85
CA LYS A 25 -8.17 6.10 5.59
C LYS A 25 -8.17 5.47 4.20
N ASP A 26 -7.59 6.15 3.22
CA ASP A 26 -7.46 5.59 1.88
C ASP A 26 -6.55 4.36 1.86
N ILE A 27 -5.44 4.43 2.58
CA ILE A 27 -4.47 3.34 2.66
C ILE A 27 -5.06 2.17 3.43
N GLU A 28 -5.65 2.41 4.60
CA GLU A 28 -6.32 1.38 5.41
C GLU A 28 -7.38 0.63 4.60
N ARG A 29 -8.15 1.36 3.78
CA ARG A 29 -9.12 0.75 2.88
C ARG A 29 -8.45 -0.02 1.74
N ALA A 30 -7.47 0.58 1.07
CA ALA A 30 -6.77 -0.04 -0.04
C ALA A 30 -6.08 -1.34 0.36
N ILE A 31 -5.38 -1.38 1.50
CA ILE A 31 -4.69 -2.60 1.96
C ILE A 31 -5.67 -3.71 2.35
N ASN A 32 -6.91 -3.37 2.73
CA ASN A 32 -7.93 -4.36 3.09
C ASN A 32 -8.46 -5.07 1.83
N GLY A 33 -7.85 -6.22 1.50
CA GLY A 33 -8.14 -6.94 0.26
C GLY A 33 -7.23 -6.55 -0.90
N ALA A 34 -6.12 -5.86 -0.61
CA ALA A 34 -5.07 -5.65 -1.59
C ALA A 34 -4.48 -6.97 -2.07
N ILE A 35 -4.01 -6.96 -3.31
CA ILE A 35 -3.18 -8.02 -3.86
C ILE A 35 -1.71 -7.68 -3.68
N LEU A 36 -0.90 -8.69 -3.37
CA LEU A 36 0.55 -8.56 -3.39
C LEU A 36 1.04 -8.58 -4.84
N ILE A 37 1.76 -7.54 -5.24
CA ILE A 37 2.38 -7.46 -6.56
C ILE A 37 3.73 -8.15 -6.55
N ARG A 38 4.57 -7.78 -5.58
CA ARG A 38 5.88 -8.39 -5.35
C ARG A 38 6.41 -8.06 -3.95
N ASN A 39 7.33 -8.89 -3.50
CA ASN A 39 8.23 -8.57 -2.40
C ASN A 39 9.51 -7.98 -3.01
N THR A 40 9.99 -6.86 -2.47
CA THR A 40 11.24 -6.23 -2.88
C THR A 40 12.15 -6.02 -1.67
N SER A 41 13.41 -5.67 -1.93
CA SER A 41 14.35 -5.29 -0.89
C SER A 41 15.07 -4.03 -1.31
N ARG A 42 15.23 -3.07 -0.39
CA ARG A 42 15.98 -1.84 -0.62
C ARG A 42 16.81 -1.51 0.61
N ASN A 43 18.12 -1.39 0.46
CA ASN A 43 19.05 -1.11 1.56
C ASN A 43 18.91 -2.11 2.75
N GLY A 44 18.65 -3.39 2.46
CA GLY A 44 18.45 -4.43 3.47
C GLY A 44 17.02 -4.51 4.03
N GLU A 45 16.16 -3.56 3.68
CA GLU A 45 14.78 -3.50 4.18
C GLU A 45 13.83 -4.34 3.31
N LYS A 46 13.02 -5.19 3.94
CA LYS A 46 12.01 -6.01 3.25
C LYS A 46 10.76 -5.19 3.00
N LEU A 47 10.43 -5.04 1.71
CA LEU A 47 9.30 -4.25 1.24
C LEU A 47 8.25 -5.12 0.56
N LYS A 48 6.99 -4.71 0.67
CA LYS A 48 5.86 -5.28 -0.04
C LYS A 48 5.20 -4.21 -0.88
N GLU A 49 5.10 -4.48 -2.16
CA GLU A 49 4.32 -3.65 -3.08
C GLU A 49 2.94 -4.27 -3.23
N VAL A 50 1.91 -3.53 -2.82
CA VAL A 50 0.52 -3.98 -2.86
C VAL A 50 -0.34 -3.01 -3.66
N ILE A 51 -1.42 -3.54 -4.24
CA ILE A 51 -2.42 -2.72 -4.92
C ILE A 51 -3.80 -3.08 -4.40
N GLY A 52 -4.60 -2.07 -4.10
CA GLY A 52 -5.98 -2.27 -3.66
C GLY A 52 -6.88 -1.07 -3.93
N GLU A 53 -8.17 -1.25 -3.63
CA GLU A 53 -9.22 -0.27 -3.93
C GLU A 53 -9.56 0.57 -2.70
N SER A 54 -9.67 1.88 -2.89
CA SER A 54 -10.15 2.84 -1.90
C SER A 54 -11.10 3.83 -2.55
N TYR A 55 -12.37 3.82 -2.13
CA TYR A 55 -13.41 4.74 -2.58
C TYR A 55 -13.46 4.91 -4.11
N GLY A 56 -13.33 3.81 -4.86
CA GLY A 56 -13.31 3.80 -6.33
C GLY A 56 -11.97 4.13 -6.99
N ARG A 57 -10.94 4.50 -6.22
CA ARG A 57 -9.56 4.64 -6.69
C ARG A 57 -8.81 3.33 -6.47
N ILE A 58 -7.86 3.04 -7.35
CA ILE A 58 -6.92 1.94 -7.15
C ILE A 58 -5.59 2.56 -6.73
N LEU A 59 -5.11 2.18 -5.55
CA LEU A 59 -3.88 2.71 -4.97
C LEU A 59 -2.78 1.67 -5.01
N PHE A 60 -1.58 2.13 -5.31
CA PHE A 60 -0.33 1.40 -5.12
C PHE A 60 0.28 1.83 -3.78
N VAL A 61 0.59 0.86 -2.92
CA VAL A 61 1.13 1.10 -1.58
C VAL A 61 2.39 0.27 -1.39
N VAL A 62 3.44 0.90 -0.84
CA VAL A 62 4.67 0.22 -0.44
C VAL A 62 4.71 0.13 1.07
N LEU A 63 4.74 -1.10 1.58
CA LEU A 63 4.81 -1.40 3.00
C LEU A 63 6.19 -1.93 3.35
N LYS A 64 6.82 -1.35 4.38
CA LYS A 64 8.00 -1.91 5.03
C LYS A 64 7.54 -2.71 6.24
N PHE A 65 8.03 -3.94 6.40
CA PHE A 65 7.79 -4.70 7.62
C PHE A 65 8.72 -4.22 8.72
N ASP A 66 8.17 -3.90 9.89
CA ASP A 66 8.92 -3.43 11.05
C ASP A 66 8.43 -4.19 12.30
N GLY A 67 9.07 -5.33 12.59
CA GLY A 67 8.71 -6.19 13.72
C GLY A 67 7.35 -6.86 13.57
N ASP A 68 6.33 -6.31 14.23
CA ASP A 68 4.94 -6.78 14.24
C ASP A 68 4.00 -5.88 13.38
N LYS A 69 4.49 -4.72 12.95
CA LYS A 69 3.73 -3.70 12.22
C LYS A 69 4.30 -3.45 10.83
N TYR A 70 3.59 -2.64 10.07
CA TYR A 70 4.05 -2.12 8.79
C TYR A 70 4.17 -0.60 8.83
N LYS A 71 5.20 -0.08 8.16
CA LYS A 71 5.33 1.34 7.84
C LYS A 71 4.96 1.57 6.39
N VAL A 72 4.19 2.62 6.12
CA VAL A 72 3.91 3.06 4.75
C VAL A 72 5.07 3.92 4.28
N ILE A 73 5.80 3.41 3.28
CA ILE A 73 6.91 4.14 2.66
C ILE A 73 6.40 5.12 1.60
N THR A 74 5.42 4.69 0.82
CA THR A 74 4.75 5.55 -0.17
C THR A 74 3.38 4.98 -0.53
N ALA A 75 2.47 5.86 -0.92
CA ALA A 75 1.17 5.52 -1.48
C ALA A 75 0.84 6.52 -2.58
N ARG A 76 0.30 6.04 -3.70
CA ARG A 76 -0.11 6.87 -4.84
C ARG A 76 -1.23 6.18 -5.62
N ASP A 77 -1.86 6.92 -6.53
CA ASP A 77 -2.70 6.28 -7.55
C ASP A 77 -1.90 5.24 -8.34
N ALA A 78 -2.55 4.11 -8.60
CA ALA A 78 -2.03 3.09 -9.48
C ALA A 78 -2.01 3.61 -10.92
N THR A 79 -0.92 3.29 -11.63
CA THR A 79 -0.79 3.48 -13.07
C THR A 79 -1.81 2.63 -13.83
N TRP A 80 -1.99 2.91 -15.12
CA TRP A 80 -2.90 2.11 -15.96
C TRP A 80 -2.54 0.62 -15.99
N THR A 81 -1.24 0.29 -16.09
CA THR A 81 -0.77 -1.11 -16.08
C THR A 81 -1.04 -1.80 -14.75
N GLU A 82 -0.83 -1.09 -13.63
CA GLU A 82 -1.13 -1.57 -12.28
C GLU A 82 -2.64 -1.78 -12.06
N LYS A 83 -3.49 -0.88 -12.55
CA LYS A 83 -4.95 -1.04 -12.56
C LYS A 83 -5.37 -2.28 -13.33
N LYS A 84 -4.82 -2.48 -14.54
CA LYS A 84 -5.09 -3.67 -15.36
C LYS A 84 -4.67 -4.96 -14.65
N LEU A 85 -3.54 -4.94 -13.96
CA LEU A 85 -3.07 -6.06 -13.15
C LEU A 85 -4.02 -6.35 -11.98
N TYR A 86 -4.49 -5.31 -11.29
CA TYR A 86 -5.48 -5.42 -10.22
C TYR A 86 -6.78 -6.06 -10.72
N THR A 87 -7.34 -5.59 -11.83
CA THR A 87 -8.57 -6.19 -12.40
C THR A 87 -8.38 -7.66 -12.81
N LYS A 88 -7.18 -8.06 -13.26
CA LYS A 88 -6.89 -9.44 -13.67
C LYS A 88 -6.69 -10.39 -12.48
N ARG A 89 -6.14 -9.90 -11.37
CA ARG A 89 -5.77 -10.72 -10.19
C ARG A 89 -6.69 -10.56 -8.98
N GLY A 90 -7.42 -9.44 -8.91
CA GLY A 90 -8.33 -9.09 -7.82
C GLY A 90 -9.78 -9.52 -8.05
N LYS A 91 -10.04 -10.25 -9.14
CA LYS A 91 -11.24 -11.09 -9.31
C LYS A 91 -10.93 -12.52 -8.90
#